data_AF-A0A0F9RZJ7-F1
#
_entry.id   AF-A0A0F9RZJ7-F1
#
_cell.length_a   1.000
_cell.length_b   1.000
_cell.length_c   1.000
_cell.angle_alpha   90.00
_cell.angle_beta   90.00
_cell.angle_gamma   90.00
#
_symmetry.space_group_name_H-M   'P 1'
#
loop_
_entity.id
_entity.type
_entity.pdbx_description
1 polymer ?
#
loop_
_entity_poly.entity_id
_entity_poly.type
_entity_poly.pdbx_seq_one_letter_code
_entity_poly.pdbx_strand_id
1 'polypeptide(L)'
;DISARSRATYLEWLASGRSDPSYDPGYMFLYFYGLERRFFVDQSNADAKDIIAEVRRLISVYPENHSVKRYLGEFLDIATLAETKFEALEPIFERQGWELPFSLKYAIGARLYKGENLSADWVLSWLMCHPENHLRTPATRCREEFLALFKIRFDDRFPNGLKVSKPRKHLKATYRAASSEFEGTINPTADGKPVPDISGLRKPVEIAQEVADEVIDDLDKLSRYLGRNPEGRGSIEAHALLPLDLWTLFPSTEMEALKKWARGIMQSGGLIPLADVIEKLEGQRSTKIGKRQLTGAADALARLGFGLAPDPRFALRSPKPEEPVVLFDLGEQIEKLEDVSVSYQTALMELALASFVAHADGRIAEAERKALETQVASVEELSEQERHRLQANMVWFLAVPPDMTLLRRKLKDVGVEDQTAMRAALVGAAHADGVIQSEEVASIEKVYKALGLDPSLAYSDLHAGEIADAPPTVRAAQPGNSGEAIPELQKATGPVLDASRIAAIRSDTARVSSVLGQIFEAEEEAEEGRDSKDVTLFAGLDAKHGALVLDLVGQENWTEDAFEQLCGKHGLMPSGALEAVNEWAFETHDEALLDEYDGYDVSPEIADAVKQKLEGEGRHV
;
A
#
# COMPACT_ATOMS: atom_id res chain seq x y z
N ASP A 1 -2.99 5.31 -72.96
CA ASP A 1 -1.90 5.04 -73.91
C ASP A 1 -0.59 5.52 -73.29
N ILE A 2 0.44 4.67 -73.21
CA ILE A 2 1.71 4.98 -72.54
C ILE A 2 2.79 5.27 -73.60
N SER A 3 3.48 6.41 -73.46
CA SER A 3 4.49 6.84 -74.44
C SER A 3 5.61 5.79 -74.59
N ALA A 4 6.29 5.74 -75.75
CA ALA A 4 7.42 4.82 -75.95
C ALA A 4 8.53 5.02 -74.91
N ARG A 5 8.79 6.28 -74.52
CA ARG A 5 9.75 6.61 -73.45
C ARG A 5 9.32 6.06 -72.10
N SER A 6 8.06 6.29 -71.71
CA SER A 6 7.53 5.79 -70.44
C SER A 6 7.49 4.25 -70.39
N ARG A 7 7.25 3.58 -71.52
CA ARG A 7 7.37 2.11 -71.60
C ARG A 7 8.80 1.63 -71.37
N ALA A 8 9.79 2.28 -71.98
CA ALA A 8 11.19 1.93 -71.77
C ALA A 8 11.59 2.13 -70.30
N THR A 9 11.22 3.26 -69.69
CA THR A 9 11.46 3.54 -68.26
C THR A 9 10.78 2.54 -67.34
N TYR A 10 9.55 2.11 -67.65
CA TYR A 10 8.87 1.07 -66.88
C TYR A 10 9.61 -0.29 -66.94
N LEU A 11 10.04 -0.70 -68.12
CA LEU A 11 10.80 -1.95 -68.31
C LEU A 11 12.16 -1.90 -67.60
N GLU A 12 12.82 -0.75 -67.61
CA GLU A 12 14.08 -0.51 -66.89
C GLU A 12 13.87 -0.65 -65.37
N TRP A 13 12.82 -0.06 -64.81
CA TRP A 13 12.46 -0.22 -63.40
C TRP A 13 12.13 -1.67 -63.01
N LEU A 14 11.46 -2.42 -63.90
CA LEU A 14 11.22 -3.85 -63.67
C LEU A 14 12.54 -4.64 -63.68
N ALA A 15 13.43 -4.36 -64.63
CA ALA A 15 14.72 -5.04 -64.78
C ALA A 15 15.69 -4.73 -63.63
N SER A 16 15.57 -3.57 -62.97
CA SER A 16 16.39 -3.20 -61.81
C SER A 16 15.95 -3.87 -60.50
N GLY A 17 14.98 -4.79 -60.55
CA GLY A 17 14.46 -5.46 -59.36
C GLY A 17 13.46 -4.62 -58.57
N ARG A 18 12.83 -3.60 -59.18
CA ARG A 18 11.69 -2.87 -58.60
C ARG A 18 11.98 -2.28 -57.21
N SER A 19 13.18 -1.78 -57.01
CA SER A 19 13.70 -1.37 -55.69
C SER A 19 14.27 0.05 -55.67
N ASP A 20 14.35 0.73 -56.82
CA ASP A 20 14.82 2.11 -56.91
C ASP A 20 13.66 3.10 -56.69
N PRO A 21 13.62 3.83 -55.56
CA PRO A 21 12.54 4.76 -55.25
C PRO A 21 12.68 6.10 -55.98
N SER A 22 13.75 6.34 -56.74
CA SER A 22 13.94 7.58 -57.53
C SER A 22 13.03 7.65 -58.76
N TYR A 23 12.48 6.51 -59.20
CA TYR A 23 11.53 6.42 -60.28
C TYR A 23 10.15 6.95 -59.85
N ASP A 24 9.40 7.49 -60.80
CA ASP A 24 8.02 7.92 -60.57
C ASP A 24 7.19 6.75 -59.98
N PRO A 25 6.55 6.93 -58.81
CA PRO A 25 5.73 5.89 -58.17
C PRO A 25 4.60 5.34 -59.05
N GLY A 26 4.17 6.08 -60.07
CA GLY A 26 3.21 5.61 -61.07
C GLY A 26 3.65 4.32 -61.77
N TYR A 27 4.94 4.09 -61.97
CA TYR A 27 5.46 2.82 -62.50
C TYR A 27 5.27 1.66 -61.52
N MET A 28 5.48 1.90 -60.23
CA MET A 28 5.19 0.92 -59.18
C MET A 28 3.68 0.63 -59.13
N PHE A 29 2.83 1.64 -59.24
CA PHE A 29 1.38 1.45 -59.27
C PHE A 29 0.93 0.63 -60.49
N LEU A 30 1.50 0.85 -61.68
CA LEU A 30 1.23 0.02 -62.86
C LEU A 30 1.55 -1.45 -62.61
N TYR A 31 2.65 -1.74 -61.90
CA TYR A 31 3.00 -3.10 -61.50
C TYR A 31 2.05 -3.66 -60.43
N PHE A 32 1.73 -2.85 -59.42
CA PHE A 32 0.79 -3.21 -58.36
C PHE A 32 -0.61 -3.50 -58.90
N TYR A 33 -1.11 -2.79 -59.92
CA TYR A 33 -2.40 -3.11 -60.55
C TYR A 33 -2.46 -4.53 -61.10
N GLY A 34 -1.34 -5.03 -61.63
CA GLY A 34 -1.23 -6.43 -62.06
C GLY A 34 -1.30 -7.42 -60.89
N LEU A 35 -0.64 -7.11 -59.78
CA LEU A 35 -0.70 -7.93 -58.55
C LEU A 35 -2.12 -7.93 -57.94
N GLU A 36 -2.72 -6.74 -57.85
CA GLU A 36 -4.05 -6.49 -57.31
C GLU A 36 -5.11 -7.28 -58.10
N ARG A 37 -5.07 -7.20 -59.43
CA ARG A 37 -5.94 -7.99 -60.30
C ARG A 37 -5.72 -9.49 -60.15
N ARG A 38 -4.46 -9.95 -60.13
CA ARG A 38 -4.12 -11.37 -60.05
C ARG A 38 -4.60 -12.01 -58.74
N PHE A 39 -4.59 -11.24 -57.65
CA PHE A 39 -5.11 -11.67 -56.36
C PHE A 39 -6.65 -11.71 -56.33
N PHE A 40 -7.32 -10.62 -56.70
CA PHE A 40 -8.77 -10.50 -56.51
C PHE A 40 -9.63 -11.05 -57.65
N VAL A 41 -9.20 -10.88 -58.89
CA VAL A 41 -9.99 -11.20 -60.09
C VAL A 41 -9.61 -12.58 -60.61
N ASP A 42 -8.31 -12.82 -60.80
CA ASP A 42 -7.85 -14.08 -61.38
C ASP A 42 -7.83 -15.23 -60.35
N GLN A 43 -7.88 -14.90 -59.04
CA GLN A 43 -7.97 -15.84 -57.90
C GLN A 43 -6.93 -16.98 -57.94
N SER A 44 -5.68 -16.65 -58.28
CA SER A 44 -4.59 -17.63 -58.27
C SER A 44 -4.13 -17.91 -56.82
N ASN A 45 -4.71 -18.93 -56.18
CA ASN A 45 -4.33 -19.35 -54.82
C ASN A 45 -2.85 -19.76 -54.70
N ALA A 46 -2.19 -20.14 -55.80
CA ALA A 46 -0.79 -20.54 -55.80
C ALA A 46 0.17 -19.36 -55.58
N ASP A 47 -0.20 -18.16 -56.04
CA ASP A 47 0.66 -16.97 -56.01
C ASP A 47 0.34 -16.02 -54.83
N ALA A 48 -0.73 -16.30 -54.07
CA ALA A 48 -1.27 -15.39 -53.06
C ALA A 48 -0.21 -14.95 -52.02
N LYS A 49 0.58 -15.89 -51.50
CA LYS A 49 1.63 -15.61 -50.52
C LYS A 49 2.76 -14.76 -51.10
N ASP A 50 3.17 -15.04 -52.33
CA ASP A 50 4.23 -14.29 -53.01
C ASP A 50 3.77 -12.87 -53.35
N ILE A 51 2.51 -12.71 -53.74
CA ILE A 51 1.90 -11.39 -53.97
C ILE A 51 1.88 -10.57 -52.67
N ILE A 52 1.42 -11.15 -51.56
CA ILE A 52 1.39 -10.47 -50.25
C ILE A 52 2.81 -10.06 -49.83
N ALA A 53 3.80 -10.94 -49.99
CA ALA A 53 5.20 -10.64 -49.67
C ALA A 53 5.75 -9.51 -50.55
N GLU A 54 5.46 -9.52 -51.84
CA GLU A 54 5.88 -8.45 -52.76
C GLU A 54 5.22 -7.12 -52.43
N VAL A 55 3.93 -7.09 -52.08
CA VAL A 55 3.24 -5.85 -51.67
C VAL A 55 3.85 -5.29 -50.38
N ARG A 56 4.17 -6.13 -49.38
CA ARG A 56 4.91 -5.69 -48.17
C ARG A 56 6.27 -5.10 -48.53
N ARG A 57 7.00 -5.74 -49.44
CA ARG A 57 8.30 -5.23 -49.93
C ARG A 57 8.12 -3.87 -50.60
N LEU A 58 7.13 -3.69 -51.47
CA LEU A 58 6.87 -2.41 -52.13
C LEU A 58 6.55 -1.29 -51.13
N ILE A 59 5.75 -1.56 -50.08
CA ILE A 59 5.53 -0.57 -49.01
C ILE A 59 6.86 -0.17 -48.35
N SER A 60 7.75 -1.13 -48.07
CA SER A 60 9.05 -0.85 -47.45
C SER A 60 10.00 -0.02 -48.33
N VAL A 61 9.88 -0.13 -49.67
CA VAL A 61 10.68 0.66 -50.63
C VAL A 61 10.18 2.11 -50.70
N TYR A 62 8.89 2.36 -50.45
CA TYR A 62 8.28 3.68 -50.53
C TYR A 62 7.66 4.13 -49.18
N PRO A 63 8.47 4.22 -48.09
CA PRO A 63 7.96 4.44 -46.74
C PRO A 63 7.37 5.84 -46.52
N GLU A 64 7.64 6.82 -47.39
CA GLU A 64 7.10 8.18 -47.26
C GLU A 64 5.93 8.47 -48.21
N ASN A 65 5.57 7.53 -49.10
CA ASN A 65 4.52 7.77 -50.07
C ASN A 65 3.13 7.43 -49.50
N HIS A 66 2.32 8.47 -49.27
CA HIS A 66 0.96 8.32 -48.71
C HIS A 66 0.03 7.46 -49.57
N SER A 67 0.09 7.57 -50.89
CA SER A 67 -0.73 6.75 -51.78
C SER A 67 -0.34 5.28 -51.68
N VAL A 68 0.96 4.98 -51.55
CA VAL A 68 1.44 3.61 -51.33
C VAL A 68 0.91 3.05 -50.02
N LYS A 69 1.12 3.79 -48.91
CA LYS A 69 0.61 3.39 -47.58
C LYS A 69 -0.88 3.08 -47.60
N ARG A 70 -1.67 3.91 -48.28
CA ARG A 70 -3.11 3.74 -48.39
C ARG A 70 -3.48 2.53 -49.24
N TYR A 71 -3.16 2.53 -50.54
CA TYR A 71 -3.68 1.53 -51.47
C TYR A 71 -3.10 0.13 -51.24
N LEU A 72 -1.78 0.05 -51.02
CA LEU A 72 -1.14 -1.24 -50.74
C LEU A 72 -1.48 -1.71 -49.32
N GLY A 73 -1.70 -0.79 -48.37
CA GLY A 73 -2.21 -1.11 -47.04
C GLY A 73 -3.61 -1.72 -47.08
N GLU A 74 -4.56 -1.06 -47.77
CA GLU A 74 -5.92 -1.58 -47.97
C GLU A 74 -5.91 -2.96 -48.66
N PHE A 75 -5.00 -3.18 -49.62
CA PHE A 75 -4.78 -4.50 -50.21
C PHE A 75 -4.33 -5.52 -49.16
N LEU A 76 -3.30 -5.20 -48.36
CA LEU A 76 -2.74 -6.11 -47.38
C LEU A 76 -3.72 -6.46 -46.26
N ASP A 77 -4.53 -5.48 -45.82
CA ASP A 77 -5.58 -5.70 -44.83
C ASP A 77 -6.50 -6.83 -45.28
N ILE A 78 -6.94 -6.77 -46.53
CA ILE A 78 -7.86 -7.75 -47.10
C ILE A 78 -7.17 -9.07 -47.45
N ALA A 79 -6.01 -9.00 -48.11
CA ALA A 79 -5.29 -10.18 -48.57
C ALA A 79 -4.80 -11.05 -47.40
N THR A 80 -4.35 -10.41 -46.31
CA THR A 80 -3.93 -11.12 -45.10
C THR A 80 -5.09 -11.88 -44.47
N LEU A 81 -6.32 -11.35 -44.53
CA LEU A 81 -7.50 -12.00 -43.96
C LEU A 81 -8.01 -13.18 -44.77
N ALA A 82 -7.79 -13.17 -46.09
CA ALA A 82 -8.11 -14.30 -46.95
C ALA A 82 -7.20 -15.51 -46.67
N GLU A 83 -5.93 -15.26 -46.32
CA GLU A 83 -4.92 -16.30 -46.09
C GLU A 83 -4.76 -16.70 -44.62
N THR A 84 -5.12 -15.83 -43.68
CA THR A 84 -4.89 -16.03 -42.24
C THR A 84 -6.17 -16.50 -41.56
N LYS A 85 -6.11 -17.70 -40.96
CA LYS A 85 -7.15 -18.18 -40.05
C LYS A 85 -7.28 -17.22 -38.87
N PHE A 86 -8.51 -16.93 -38.44
CA PHE A 86 -8.73 -15.94 -37.38
C PHE A 86 -8.08 -16.33 -36.04
N GLU A 87 -7.85 -17.63 -35.81
CA GLU A 87 -7.14 -18.15 -34.64
C GLU A 87 -5.67 -17.71 -34.60
N ALA A 88 -5.06 -17.43 -35.76
CA ALA A 88 -3.69 -16.94 -35.86
C ALA A 88 -3.59 -15.41 -35.81
N LEU A 89 -4.72 -14.69 -35.73
CA LEU A 89 -4.71 -13.24 -35.53
C LEU A 89 -4.44 -12.91 -34.07
N GLU A 90 -3.57 -11.95 -33.84
CA GLU A 90 -3.20 -11.43 -32.52
C GLU A 90 -3.95 -10.13 -32.19
N PRO A 91 -4.19 -9.83 -30.90
CA PRO A 91 -4.75 -8.56 -30.46
C PRO A 91 -3.89 -7.36 -30.87
N ILE A 92 -4.53 -6.23 -31.15
CA ILE A 92 -3.89 -4.98 -31.56
C ILE A 92 -4.11 -3.91 -30.48
N PHE A 93 -3.03 -3.27 -30.02
CA PHE A 93 -3.07 -2.28 -28.94
C PHE A 93 -2.71 -0.86 -29.43
N GLU A 94 -2.69 -0.64 -30.74
CA GLU A 94 -2.41 0.65 -31.36
C GLU A 94 -3.51 1.03 -32.34
N ARG A 95 -4.02 2.25 -32.20
CA ARG A 95 -5.04 2.78 -33.09
C ARG A 95 -4.40 3.22 -34.42
N GLN A 96 -4.76 2.54 -35.50
CA GLN A 96 -4.22 2.81 -36.85
C GLN A 96 -5.13 3.73 -37.70
N GLY A 97 -6.30 4.14 -37.20
CA GLY A 97 -7.23 4.98 -37.97
C GLY A 97 -8.48 5.43 -37.21
N TRP A 98 -9.43 6.01 -37.96
CA TRP A 98 -10.68 6.55 -37.40
C TRP A 98 -11.72 5.49 -37.09
N GLU A 99 -11.64 4.32 -37.72
CA GLU A 99 -12.50 3.16 -37.46
C GLU A 99 -11.74 2.03 -36.77
N LEU A 100 -12.48 1.08 -36.19
CA LEU A 100 -11.92 -0.19 -35.72
C LEU A 100 -11.20 -0.93 -36.87
N PRO A 101 -9.98 -1.43 -36.65
CA PRO A 101 -9.26 -2.25 -37.63
C PRO A 101 -10.11 -3.44 -38.10
N PHE A 102 -10.12 -3.69 -39.41
CA PHE A 102 -10.95 -4.77 -39.95
C PHE A 102 -10.49 -6.15 -39.45
N SER A 103 -9.19 -6.36 -39.30
CA SER A 103 -8.62 -7.58 -38.72
C SER A 103 -9.14 -7.87 -37.32
N LEU A 104 -9.25 -6.84 -36.48
CA LEU A 104 -9.85 -6.93 -35.16
C LEU A 104 -11.35 -7.24 -35.22
N LYS A 105 -12.11 -6.57 -36.12
CA LYS A 105 -13.53 -6.86 -36.34
C LYS A 105 -13.74 -8.33 -36.73
N TYR A 106 -12.92 -8.85 -37.64
CA TYR A 106 -12.97 -10.24 -38.09
C TYR A 106 -12.57 -11.22 -36.98
N ALA A 107 -11.45 -10.95 -36.29
CA ALA A 107 -10.93 -11.77 -35.21
C ALA A 107 -11.94 -11.94 -34.06
N ILE A 108 -12.53 -10.84 -33.58
CA ILE A 108 -13.54 -10.90 -32.51
C ILE A 108 -14.83 -11.50 -33.04
N GLY A 109 -15.32 -11.05 -34.21
CA GLY A 109 -16.55 -11.57 -34.80
C GLY A 109 -16.53 -13.09 -34.99
N ALA A 110 -15.42 -13.64 -35.48
CA ALA A 110 -15.25 -15.08 -35.68
C ALA A 110 -15.26 -15.87 -34.34
N ARG A 111 -14.61 -15.34 -33.29
CA ARG A 111 -14.68 -15.91 -31.92
C ARG A 111 -16.10 -15.91 -31.37
N LEU A 112 -16.83 -14.79 -31.53
CA LEU A 112 -18.24 -14.72 -31.14
C LEU A 112 -19.10 -15.70 -31.94
N TYR A 113 -18.82 -15.88 -33.22
CA TYR A 113 -19.50 -16.89 -34.03
C TYR A 113 -19.31 -18.30 -33.46
N LYS A 114 -18.09 -18.67 -33.05
CA LYS A 114 -17.80 -19.96 -32.39
C LYS A 114 -18.38 -20.07 -30.96
N GLY A 115 -18.84 -18.96 -30.38
CA GLY A 115 -19.38 -18.93 -29.03
C GLY A 115 -18.29 -18.89 -27.95
N GLU A 116 -17.09 -18.46 -28.32
CA GLU A 116 -15.99 -18.24 -27.39
C GLU A 116 -16.25 -16.97 -26.55
N ASN A 117 -15.84 -17.01 -25.29
CA ASN A 117 -15.77 -15.83 -24.45
C ASN A 117 -14.49 -15.05 -24.79
N LEU A 118 -14.54 -13.72 -24.73
CA LEU A 118 -13.39 -12.88 -25.04
C LEU A 118 -12.45 -12.81 -23.84
N SER A 119 -11.15 -13.04 -24.06
CA SER A 119 -10.12 -12.83 -23.04
C SER A 119 -9.86 -11.34 -22.82
N ALA A 120 -9.15 -11.02 -21.71
CA ALA A 120 -8.71 -9.67 -21.41
C ALA A 120 -8.02 -8.99 -22.61
N ASP A 121 -7.09 -9.70 -23.25
CA ASP A 121 -6.30 -9.15 -24.37
C ASP A 121 -7.19 -8.72 -25.55
N TRP A 122 -8.24 -9.48 -25.88
CA TRP A 122 -9.17 -9.11 -26.96
C TRP A 122 -10.11 -7.98 -26.58
N VAL A 123 -10.57 -7.94 -25.33
CA VAL A 123 -11.43 -6.85 -24.85
C VAL A 123 -10.63 -5.54 -24.75
N LEU A 124 -9.40 -5.61 -24.25
CA LEU A 124 -8.49 -4.48 -24.18
C LEU A 124 -8.12 -3.97 -25.57
N SER A 125 -7.80 -4.87 -26.51
CA SER A 125 -7.55 -4.52 -27.90
C SER A 125 -8.75 -3.81 -28.52
N TRP A 126 -9.97 -4.28 -28.24
CA TRP A 126 -11.19 -3.62 -28.68
C TRP A 126 -11.29 -2.20 -28.12
N LEU A 127 -11.10 -2.00 -26.82
CA LEU A 127 -11.10 -0.67 -26.20
C LEU A 127 -10.04 0.24 -26.83
N MET A 128 -8.78 -0.18 -26.90
CA MET A 128 -7.67 0.64 -27.38
C MET A 128 -7.80 1.04 -28.85
N CYS A 129 -8.44 0.20 -29.66
CA CYS A 129 -8.74 0.50 -31.06
C CYS A 129 -10.07 1.23 -31.25
N HIS A 130 -10.93 1.33 -30.22
CA HIS A 130 -12.25 1.93 -30.35
C HIS A 130 -12.13 3.44 -30.62
N PRO A 131 -12.92 4.01 -31.56
CA PRO A 131 -12.79 5.42 -31.92
C PRO A 131 -13.06 6.41 -30.79
N GLU A 132 -13.94 6.02 -29.87
CA GLU A 132 -14.41 6.81 -28.73
C GLU A 132 -13.75 6.37 -27.40
N ASN A 133 -12.58 5.73 -27.43
CA ASN A 133 -11.89 5.41 -26.18
C ASN A 133 -11.44 6.68 -25.42
N HIS A 134 -11.47 6.61 -24.09
CA HIS A 134 -11.08 7.71 -23.22
C HIS A 134 -10.02 7.24 -22.22
N LEU A 135 -8.82 6.93 -22.73
CA LEU A 135 -7.69 6.57 -21.89
C LEU A 135 -6.97 7.82 -21.38
N ARG A 136 -7.02 8.05 -20.06
CA ARG A 136 -6.30 9.14 -19.39
C ARG A 136 -4.79 8.89 -19.36
N THR A 137 -4.04 9.93 -18.98
CA THR A 137 -2.56 9.94 -18.95
C THR A 137 -1.90 8.74 -18.26
N PRO A 138 -2.40 8.17 -17.13
CA PRO A 138 -1.78 6.98 -16.54
C PRO A 138 -1.69 5.78 -17.51
N ALA A 139 -2.70 5.55 -18.34
CA ALA A 139 -2.70 4.45 -19.31
C ALA A 139 -1.66 4.62 -20.43
N THR A 140 -1.24 5.85 -20.74
CA THR A 140 -0.21 6.11 -21.75
C THR A 140 1.18 6.21 -21.14
N ARG A 141 1.32 6.87 -19.99
CA ARG A 141 2.61 7.02 -19.30
C ARG A 141 3.08 5.69 -18.71
N CYS A 142 2.20 4.95 -18.06
CA CYS A 142 2.47 3.65 -17.45
C CYS A 142 1.91 2.53 -18.34
N ARG A 143 2.23 2.54 -19.64
CA ARG A 143 1.58 1.67 -20.63
C ARG A 143 1.73 0.19 -20.30
N GLU A 144 2.93 -0.27 -19.96
CA GLU A 144 3.18 -1.70 -19.71
C GLU A 144 2.47 -2.14 -18.43
N GLU A 145 2.54 -1.33 -17.39
CA GLU A 145 1.86 -1.53 -16.12
C GLU A 145 0.33 -1.55 -16.29
N PHE A 146 -0.20 -0.64 -17.11
CA PHE A 146 -1.62 -0.57 -17.45
C PHE A 146 -2.10 -1.83 -18.17
N LEU A 147 -1.36 -2.30 -19.19
CA LEU A 147 -1.72 -3.52 -19.92
C LEU A 147 -1.75 -4.74 -18.98
N ALA A 148 -0.74 -4.86 -18.10
CA ALA A 148 -0.65 -5.95 -17.14
C ALA A 148 -1.76 -5.90 -16.09
N LEU A 149 -1.99 -4.74 -15.47
CA LEU A 149 -2.99 -4.60 -14.41
C LEU A 149 -4.41 -4.70 -14.94
N PHE A 150 -4.68 -4.21 -16.15
CA PHE A 150 -5.96 -4.42 -16.83
C PHE A 150 -6.28 -5.91 -16.96
N LYS A 151 -5.30 -6.72 -17.34
CA LYS A 151 -5.48 -8.16 -17.48
C LYS A 151 -5.82 -8.82 -16.14
N ILE A 152 -5.11 -8.46 -15.08
CA ILE A 152 -5.36 -8.97 -13.73
C ILE A 152 -6.79 -8.63 -13.28
N ARG A 153 -7.16 -7.33 -13.27
CA ARG A 153 -8.49 -6.87 -12.84
C ARG A 153 -9.61 -7.42 -13.72
N PHE A 154 -9.38 -7.55 -15.02
CA PHE A 154 -10.35 -8.15 -15.93
C PHE A 154 -10.55 -9.65 -15.63
N ASP A 155 -9.48 -10.41 -15.45
CA ASP A 155 -9.55 -11.85 -15.20
C ASP A 155 -10.16 -12.13 -13.81
N ASP A 156 -9.94 -11.27 -12.81
CA ASP A 156 -10.62 -11.31 -11.51
C ASP A 156 -12.15 -11.13 -11.66
N ARG A 157 -12.58 -10.16 -12.49
CA ARG A 157 -14.01 -9.87 -12.74
C ARG A 157 -14.66 -10.88 -13.68
N PHE A 158 -13.90 -11.44 -14.63
CA PHE A 158 -14.36 -12.33 -15.68
C PHE A 158 -13.43 -13.55 -15.85
N PRO A 159 -13.37 -14.46 -14.85
CA PRO A 159 -12.40 -15.57 -14.84
C PRO A 159 -12.57 -16.59 -15.99
N ASN A 160 -13.74 -16.60 -16.63
CA ASN A 160 -14.03 -17.43 -17.80
C ASN A 160 -14.09 -16.61 -19.11
N GLY A 161 -13.59 -15.37 -19.09
CA GLY A 161 -13.71 -14.39 -20.18
C GLY A 161 -15.08 -13.70 -20.26
N LEU A 162 -15.13 -12.62 -21.03
CA LEU A 162 -16.36 -11.84 -21.24
C LEU A 162 -17.24 -12.50 -22.30
N LYS A 163 -18.44 -12.90 -21.89
CA LYS A 163 -19.48 -13.38 -22.81
C LYS A 163 -20.16 -12.21 -23.51
N VAL A 164 -20.04 -12.15 -24.84
CA VAL A 164 -20.67 -11.12 -25.68
C VAL A 164 -21.75 -11.72 -26.56
N SER A 165 -22.88 -11.02 -26.70
CA SER A 165 -23.98 -11.45 -27.56
C SER A 165 -23.63 -11.31 -29.04
N LYS A 166 -24.08 -12.27 -29.86
CA LYS A 166 -23.82 -12.25 -31.30
C LYS A 166 -24.70 -11.19 -31.98
N PRO A 167 -24.12 -10.16 -32.61
CA PRO A 167 -24.91 -9.18 -33.35
C PRO A 167 -25.52 -9.81 -34.61
N ARG A 168 -26.68 -9.31 -35.03
CA ARG A 168 -27.37 -9.79 -36.25
C ARG A 168 -26.74 -9.26 -37.54
N LYS A 169 -26.03 -8.13 -37.47
CA LYS A 169 -25.34 -7.53 -38.60
C LYS A 169 -24.09 -8.37 -38.91
N HIS A 170 -23.82 -8.60 -40.18
CA HIS A 170 -22.64 -9.35 -40.62
C HIS A 170 -21.57 -8.41 -41.14
N LEU A 171 -20.31 -8.80 -40.92
CA LEU A 171 -19.14 -8.06 -41.33
C LEU A 171 -19.03 -8.05 -42.85
N LYS A 172 -18.74 -6.87 -43.40
CA LYS A 172 -18.54 -6.65 -44.83
C LYS A 172 -17.34 -5.74 -45.02
N ALA A 173 -16.44 -6.10 -45.92
CA ALA A 173 -15.39 -5.23 -46.43
C ALA A 173 -15.76 -4.81 -47.85
N THR A 174 -15.57 -3.54 -48.16
CA THR A 174 -15.59 -3.06 -49.55
C THR A 174 -14.17 -2.78 -49.96
N TYR A 175 -13.76 -3.32 -51.11
CA TYR A 175 -12.47 -3.07 -51.70
C TYR A 175 -12.62 -2.36 -53.03
N ARG A 176 -11.89 -1.28 -53.22
CA ARG A 176 -11.79 -0.59 -54.50
C ARG A 176 -10.36 -0.65 -54.99
N ALA A 177 -10.18 -1.23 -56.17
CA ALA A 177 -8.86 -1.34 -56.80
C ALA A 177 -8.21 0.05 -56.95
N ALA A 178 -6.91 0.14 -56.73
CA ALA A 178 -6.14 1.37 -56.93
C ALA A 178 -6.19 1.85 -58.39
N SER A 179 -6.37 0.92 -59.33
CA SER A 179 -6.62 1.20 -60.75
C SER A 179 -8.02 1.76 -61.03
N SER A 180 -8.95 1.69 -60.06
CA SER A 180 -10.40 1.86 -60.25
C SER A 180 -11.04 0.94 -61.30
N GLU A 181 -10.34 -0.10 -61.76
CA GLU A 181 -10.87 -1.03 -62.76
C GLU A 181 -12.00 -1.90 -62.20
N PHE A 182 -11.92 -2.24 -60.91
CA PHE A 182 -12.92 -3.06 -60.25
C PHE A 182 -13.18 -2.61 -58.79
N GLU A 183 -14.35 -2.98 -58.31
CA GLU A 183 -14.76 -2.86 -56.91
C GLU A 183 -15.39 -4.19 -56.49
N GLY A 184 -15.12 -4.61 -55.26
CA GLY A 184 -15.58 -5.88 -54.72
C GLY A 184 -16.09 -5.73 -53.30
N THR A 185 -17.05 -6.57 -52.92
CA THR A 185 -17.47 -6.73 -51.53
C THR A 185 -17.06 -8.11 -51.04
N ILE A 186 -16.37 -8.13 -49.90
CA ILE A 186 -15.93 -9.33 -49.23
C ILE A 186 -16.81 -9.52 -48.01
N ASN A 187 -17.39 -10.72 -47.90
CA ASN A 187 -18.18 -11.14 -46.75
C ASN A 187 -17.38 -12.23 -46.03
N PRO A 188 -16.56 -11.88 -45.02
CA PRO A 188 -15.75 -12.88 -44.33
C PRO A 188 -16.61 -13.95 -43.69
N THR A 189 -16.13 -15.19 -43.72
CA THR A 189 -16.82 -16.34 -43.12
C THR A 189 -15.94 -17.04 -42.10
N ALA A 190 -16.53 -17.48 -41.00
CA ALA A 190 -15.94 -18.44 -40.06
C ALA A 190 -16.71 -19.76 -40.18
N ASP A 191 -16.01 -20.86 -40.45
CA ASP A 191 -16.59 -22.18 -40.72
C ASP A 191 -17.74 -22.15 -41.77
N GLY A 192 -17.55 -21.37 -42.83
CA GLY A 192 -18.49 -21.24 -43.94
C GLY A 192 -19.75 -20.41 -43.65
N LYS A 193 -19.86 -19.75 -42.48
CA LYS A 193 -20.96 -18.82 -42.19
C LYS A 193 -20.49 -17.38 -42.03
N PRO A 194 -21.34 -16.39 -42.34
CA PRO A 194 -20.97 -14.98 -42.23
C PRO A 194 -20.54 -14.58 -40.82
N VAL A 195 -19.43 -13.85 -40.72
CA VAL A 195 -18.93 -13.34 -39.43
C VAL A 195 -19.81 -12.18 -38.92
N PRO A 196 -20.19 -12.16 -37.64
CA PRO A 196 -20.87 -11.02 -37.02
C PRO A 196 -20.04 -9.73 -37.04
N ASP A 197 -20.67 -8.60 -37.35
CA ASP A 197 -20.06 -7.26 -37.30
C ASP A 197 -20.19 -6.67 -35.89
N ILE A 198 -19.06 -6.51 -35.22
CA ILE A 198 -18.99 -5.98 -33.85
C ILE A 198 -19.04 -4.46 -33.76
N SER A 199 -18.97 -3.73 -34.89
CA SER A 199 -18.78 -2.27 -34.91
C SER A 199 -19.87 -1.48 -34.18
N GLY A 200 -21.08 -2.05 -34.04
CA GLY A 200 -22.21 -1.41 -33.36
C GLY A 200 -22.38 -1.79 -31.89
N LEU A 201 -21.52 -2.66 -31.34
CA LEU A 201 -21.63 -3.10 -29.94
C LEU A 201 -20.92 -2.11 -29.01
N ARG A 202 -21.68 -1.51 -28.10
CA ARG A 202 -21.14 -0.56 -27.10
C ARG A 202 -20.85 -1.21 -25.76
N LYS A 203 -21.72 -2.11 -25.29
CA LYS A 203 -21.61 -2.69 -23.94
C LYS A 203 -20.25 -3.37 -23.64
N PRO A 204 -19.62 -4.14 -24.56
CA PRO A 204 -18.29 -4.69 -24.30
C PRO A 204 -17.22 -3.62 -24.11
N VAL A 205 -17.30 -2.52 -24.86
CA VAL A 205 -16.37 -1.38 -24.75
C VAL A 205 -16.61 -0.59 -23.46
N GLU A 206 -17.87 -0.40 -23.06
CA GLU A 206 -18.23 0.21 -21.77
C GLU A 206 -17.66 -0.60 -20.60
N ILE A 207 -17.83 -1.93 -20.62
CA ILE A 207 -17.26 -2.82 -19.59
C ILE A 207 -15.72 -2.71 -19.57
N ALA A 208 -15.10 -2.67 -20.74
CA ALA A 208 -13.65 -2.48 -20.84
C ALA A 208 -13.23 -1.12 -20.27
N GLN A 209 -13.98 -0.05 -20.55
CA GLN A 209 -13.69 1.28 -20.01
C GLN A 209 -13.84 1.30 -18.48
N GLU A 210 -14.86 0.66 -17.90
CA GLU A 210 -15.02 0.53 -16.45
C GLU A 210 -13.76 -0.09 -15.79
N VAL A 211 -13.24 -1.18 -16.35
CA VAL A 211 -12.00 -1.83 -15.86
C VAL A 211 -10.79 -0.93 -16.09
N ALA A 212 -10.71 -0.27 -17.25
CA ALA A 212 -9.61 0.65 -17.54
C ALA A 212 -9.57 1.85 -16.59
N ASP A 213 -10.73 2.39 -16.19
CA ASP A 213 -10.81 3.52 -15.27
C ASP A 213 -10.31 3.14 -13.87
N GLU A 214 -10.67 1.96 -13.37
CA GLU A 214 -10.15 1.39 -12.11
C GLU A 214 -8.62 1.26 -12.15
N VAL A 215 -8.09 0.65 -13.22
CA VAL A 215 -6.64 0.48 -13.43
C VAL A 215 -5.92 1.83 -13.52
N ILE A 216 -6.54 2.82 -14.16
CA ILE A 216 -5.99 4.17 -14.27
C ILE A 216 -5.90 4.83 -12.89
N ASP A 217 -6.91 4.66 -12.04
CA ASP A 217 -6.92 5.20 -10.68
C ASP A 217 -5.86 4.53 -9.79
N ASP A 218 -5.72 3.20 -9.88
CA ASP A 218 -4.66 2.44 -9.20
C ASP A 218 -3.24 2.90 -9.60
N LEU A 219 -3.05 3.29 -10.87
CA LEU A 219 -1.76 3.76 -11.41
C LEU A 219 -1.55 5.27 -11.33
N ASP A 220 -2.52 6.05 -10.82
CA ASP A 220 -2.47 7.52 -10.87
C ASP A 220 -1.27 8.07 -10.06
N LYS A 221 -0.98 7.50 -8.89
CA LYS A 221 0.16 7.92 -8.06
C LYS A 221 1.50 7.71 -8.77
N LEU A 222 1.71 6.52 -9.36
CA LEU A 222 2.90 6.22 -10.16
C LEU A 222 3.00 7.14 -11.37
N SER A 223 1.90 7.34 -12.10
CA SER A 223 1.86 8.23 -13.27
C SER A 223 2.24 9.66 -12.92
N ARG A 224 1.75 10.21 -11.80
CA ARG A 224 2.12 11.55 -11.32
C ARG A 224 3.59 11.64 -10.92
N TYR A 225 4.13 10.59 -10.31
CA TYR A 225 5.55 10.51 -9.98
C TYR A 225 6.41 10.51 -11.24
N LEU A 226 6.13 9.64 -12.20
CA LEU A 226 6.87 9.57 -13.48
C LEU A 226 6.71 10.84 -14.33
N GLY A 227 5.60 11.56 -14.17
CA GLY A 227 5.40 12.87 -14.80
C GLY A 227 6.36 13.94 -14.26
N ARG A 228 6.78 13.83 -12.99
CA ARG A 228 7.78 14.72 -12.37
C ARG A 228 9.20 14.19 -12.51
N ASN A 229 9.35 12.87 -12.54
CA ASN A 229 10.62 12.14 -12.57
C ASN A 229 10.66 11.14 -13.74
N PRO A 230 10.94 11.58 -14.99
CA PRO A 230 10.88 10.72 -16.17
C PRO A 230 11.79 9.49 -16.12
N GLU A 231 12.99 9.64 -15.53
CA GLU A 231 13.97 8.56 -15.37
C GLU A 231 13.75 7.73 -14.09
N GLY A 232 12.74 8.04 -13.30
CA GLY A 232 12.50 7.44 -11.98
C GLY A 232 11.86 6.06 -12.02
N ARG A 233 11.53 5.48 -13.19
CA ARG A 233 10.76 4.22 -13.29
C ARG A 233 11.41 3.03 -12.58
N GLY A 234 12.74 2.96 -12.55
CA GLY A 234 13.47 1.90 -11.87
C GLY A 234 13.63 2.09 -10.36
N SER A 235 13.24 3.24 -9.82
CA SER A 235 13.56 3.61 -8.44
C SER A 235 12.74 2.86 -7.40
N ILE A 236 13.22 2.88 -6.17
CA ILE A 236 12.52 2.33 -5.00
C ILE A 236 11.14 3.01 -4.83
N GLU A 237 11.07 4.33 -4.97
CA GLU A 237 9.83 5.10 -4.84
C GLU A 237 8.83 4.75 -5.94
N ALA A 238 9.27 4.64 -7.20
CA ALA A 238 8.38 4.24 -8.29
C ALA A 238 7.84 2.82 -8.05
N HIS A 239 8.70 1.89 -7.63
CA HIS A 239 8.27 0.53 -7.34
C HIS A 239 7.31 0.46 -6.14
N ALA A 240 7.54 1.27 -5.10
CA ALA A 240 6.64 1.36 -3.94
C ALA A 240 5.27 2.00 -4.25
N LEU A 241 5.14 2.71 -5.38
CA LEU A 241 3.88 3.26 -5.88
C LEU A 241 3.13 2.28 -6.81
N LEU A 242 3.72 1.14 -7.17
CA LEU A 242 3.03 0.09 -7.93
C LEU A 242 2.03 -0.65 -7.03
N PRO A 243 0.85 -1.00 -7.55
CA PRO A 243 -0.02 -2.00 -6.94
C PRO A 243 0.74 -3.31 -6.71
N LEU A 244 0.49 -3.98 -5.58
CA LEU A 244 1.22 -5.19 -5.18
C LEU A 244 1.17 -6.31 -6.23
N ASP A 245 0.04 -6.41 -6.95
CA ASP A 245 -0.16 -7.34 -8.06
C ASP A 245 0.90 -7.22 -9.17
N LEU A 246 1.49 -6.02 -9.33
CA LEU A 246 2.49 -5.72 -10.35
C LEU A 246 3.94 -5.92 -9.90
N TRP A 247 4.21 -6.10 -8.61
CA TRP A 247 5.59 -6.13 -8.10
C TRP A 247 6.42 -7.27 -8.69
N THR A 248 5.79 -8.42 -8.94
CA THR A 248 6.46 -9.58 -9.56
C THR A 248 6.69 -9.40 -11.06
N LEU A 249 5.80 -8.67 -11.72
CA LEU A 249 5.86 -8.42 -13.17
C LEU A 249 6.84 -7.30 -13.52
N PHE A 250 7.05 -6.34 -12.62
CA PHE A 250 7.91 -5.16 -12.80
C PHE A 250 8.98 -5.07 -11.70
N PRO A 251 9.92 -6.03 -11.63
CA PRO A 251 10.92 -6.05 -10.57
C PRO A 251 11.87 -4.84 -10.65
N SER A 252 12.19 -4.24 -9.51
CA SER A 252 13.21 -3.19 -9.39
C SER A 252 14.52 -3.76 -8.85
N THR A 253 15.63 -3.47 -9.54
CA THR A 253 16.97 -3.89 -9.10
C THR A 253 17.41 -3.21 -7.81
N GLU A 254 17.06 -1.92 -7.64
CA GLU A 254 17.29 -1.17 -6.41
C GLU A 254 16.48 -1.74 -5.25
N MET A 255 15.22 -2.10 -5.52
CA MET A 255 14.36 -2.73 -4.54
C MET A 255 14.89 -4.11 -4.10
N GLU A 256 15.30 -4.95 -5.04
CA GLU A 256 15.89 -6.25 -4.72
C GLU A 256 17.24 -6.12 -4.00
N ALA A 257 18.04 -5.10 -4.33
CA ALA A 257 19.25 -4.77 -3.59
C ALA A 257 18.94 -4.34 -2.14
N LEU A 258 17.88 -3.55 -1.92
CA LEU A 258 17.43 -3.15 -0.59
C LEU A 258 16.92 -4.36 0.21
N LYS A 259 16.07 -5.22 -0.37
CA LYS A 259 15.61 -6.46 0.27
C LYS A 259 16.78 -7.39 0.61
N LYS A 260 17.74 -7.55 -0.29
CA LYS A 260 18.94 -8.37 -0.05
C LYS A 260 19.79 -7.79 1.08
N TRP A 261 19.95 -6.47 1.12
CA TRP A 261 20.64 -5.79 2.21
C TRP A 261 19.94 -6.04 3.55
N ALA A 262 18.62 -5.81 3.65
CA ALA A 262 17.85 -6.03 4.87
C ALA A 262 17.95 -7.48 5.37
N ARG A 263 17.80 -8.46 4.47
CA ARG A 263 18.01 -9.89 4.79
C ARG A 263 19.43 -10.19 5.29
N GLY A 264 20.45 -9.54 4.74
CA GLY A 264 21.84 -9.69 5.18
C GLY A 264 22.07 -9.18 6.62
N ILE A 265 21.40 -8.08 6.99
CA ILE A 265 21.42 -7.55 8.35
C ILE A 265 20.73 -8.52 9.31
N MET A 266 19.56 -9.04 8.95
CA MET A 266 18.83 -10.03 9.76
C MET A 266 19.63 -11.31 10.01
N GLN A 267 20.35 -11.80 8.99
CA GLN A 267 21.24 -12.96 9.12
C GLN A 267 22.43 -12.70 10.08
N SER A 268 22.77 -11.43 10.32
CA SER A 268 23.83 -11.00 11.22
C SER A 268 23.31 -10.63 12.62
N GLY A 269 22.06 -10.99 12.96
CA GLY A 269 21.44 -10.69 14.25
C GLY A 269 20.54 -9.45 14.26
N GLY A 270 20.29 -8.82 13.10
CA GLY A 270 19.32 -7.73 12.94
C GLY A 270 19.75 -6.35 13.41
N LEU A 271 20.83 -6.25 14.20
CA LEU A 271 21.31 -4.98 14.77
C LEU A 271 22.09 -4.15 13.74
N ILE A 272 21.69 -2.88 13.56
CA ILE A 272 22.33 -1.92 12.67
C ILE A 272 22.18 -0.49 13.21
N PRO A 273 23.19 0.41 13.09
CA PRO A 273 23.02 1.81 13.50
C PRO A 273 21.87 2.50 12.76
N LEU A 274 21.09 3.30 13.47
CA LEU A 274 19.94 4.01 12.89
C LEU A 274 20.35 4.89 11.70
N ALA A 275 21.48 5.60 11.80
CA ALA A 275 21.98 6.46 10.73
C ALA A 275 22.25 5.68 9.44
N ASP A 276 22.69 4.41 9.53
CA ASP A 276 22.98 3.58 8.36
C ASP A 276 21.69 3.10 7.67
N VAL A 277 20.61 2.87 8.44
CA VAL A 277 19.28 2.56 7.89
C VAL A 277 18.74 3.75 7.11
N ILE A 278 18.80 4.95 7.70
CA ILE A 278 18.34 6.19 7.03
C ILE A 278 19.19 6.48 5.79
N GLU A 279 20.53 6.37 5.89
CA GLU A 279 21.43 6.54 4.74
C GLU A 279 21.11 5.56 3.62
N LYS A 280 20.71 4.32 3.96
CA LYS A 280 20.36 3.31 2.95
C LYS A 280 19.04 3.61 2.25
N LEU A 281 18.05 4.15 2.97
CA LEU A 281 16.72 4.45 2.44
C LEU A 281 16.67 5.78 1.69
N GLU A 282 17.37 6.80 2.18
CA GLU A 282 17.31 8.17 1.64
C GLU A 282 18.55 8.55 0.81
N GLY A 283 19.58 7.71 0.81
CA GLY A 283 20.85 7.96 0.12
C GLY A 283 21.75 9.00 0.78
N GLN A 284 21.34 9.56 1.93
CA GLN A 284 22.09 10.58 2.66
C GLN A 284 22.12 10.27 4.16
N ARG A 285 23.31 10.40 4.75
CA ARG A 285 23.49 10.23 6.19
C ARG A 285 23.03 11.47 6.94
N SER A 286 21.95 11.35 7.71
CA SER A 286 21.48 12.43 8.59
C SER A 286 22.15 12.35 9.97
N THR A 287 22.52 13.51 10.52
CA THR A 287 22.99 13.66 11.91
C THR A 287 21.87 13.96 12.90
N LYS A 288 20.68 14.29 12.42
CA LYS A 288 19.48 14.54 13.24
C LYS A 288 18.30 13.80 12.63
N ILE A 289 17.79 12.80 13.35
CA ILE A 289 16.70 11.95 12.88
C ILE A 289 15.48 12.23 13.76
N GLY A 290 14.48 12.87 13.17
CA GLY A 290 13.22 13.20 13.86
C GLY A 290 12.22 12.05 13.84
N LYS A 291 11.15 12.15 14.65
CA LYS A 291 10.08 11.13 14.72
C LYS A 291 9.48 10.84 13.35
N ARG A 292 9.12 11.87 12.58
CA ARG A 292 8.55 11.74 11.23
C ARG A 292 9.45 10.96 10.27
N GLN A 293 10.75 11.23 10.29
CA GLN A 293 11.72 10.55 9.43
C GLN A 293 11.83 9.06 9.82
N LEU A 294 11.89 8.79 11.12
CA LEU A 294 11.90 7.42 11.63
C LEU A 294 10.61 6.66 11.31
N THR A 295 9.45 7.32 11.38
CA THR A 295 8.14 6.76 11.01
C THR A 295 8.10 6.43 9.53
N GLY A 296 8.58 7.34 8.67
CA GLY A 296 8.69 7.10 7.23
C GLY A 296 9.62 5.93 6.89
N ALA A 297 10.74 5.78 7.63
CA ALA A 297 11.64 4.65 7.47
C ALA A 297 10.98 3.31 7.89
N ALA A 298 10.25 3.28 9.00
CA ALA A 298 9.50 2.11 9.44
C ALA A 298 8.43 1.71 8.41
N ASP A 299 7.68 2.68 7.88
CA ASP A 299 6.63 2.44 6.87
C ASP A 299 7.22 1.94 5.55
N ALA A 300 8.35 2.52 5.13
CA ALA A 300 9.06 2.10 3.93
C ALA A 300 9.54 0.65 4.05
N LEU A 301 10.13 0.28 5.20
CA LEU A 301 10.57 -1.09 5.46
C LEU A 301 9.40 -2.08 5.55
N ALA A 302 8.29 -1.69 6.17
CA ALA A 302 7.13 -2.56 6.35
C ALA A 302 6.43 -2.93 5.03
N ARG A 303 6.39 -1.99 4.08
CA ARG A 303 5.94 -2.28 2.70
C ARG A 303 6.82 -3.32 2.00
N LEU A 304 8.05 -3.52 2.47
CA LEU A 304 8.97 -4.53 1.96
C LEU A 304 8.94 -5.84 2.75
N GLY A 305 8.10 -5.92 3.78
CA GLY A 305 8.01 -7.06 4.69
C GLY A 305 9.03 -7.04 5.82
N PHE A 306 9.69 -5.90 6.08
CA PHE A 306 10.67 -5.77 7.16
C PHE A 306 10.16 -4.82 8.25
N GLY A 307 10.34 -5.22 9.50
CA GLY A 307 10.04 -4.40 10.66
C GLY A 307 11.28 -3.64 11.15
N LEU A 308 11.05 -2.52 11.82
CA LEU A 308 12.06 -1.72 12.50
C LEU A 308 11.71 -1.61 13.98
N ALA A 309 12.60 -2.06 14.87
CA ALA A 309 12.44 -1.89 16.32
C ALA A 309 13.56 -0.98 16.89
N PRO A 310 13.21 0.01 17.71
CA PRO A 310 11.86 0.34 18.16
C PRO A 310 11.08 1.10 17.08
N ASP A 311 9.80 0.77 16.92
CA ASP A 311 8.89 1.52 16.04
C ASP A 311 8.52 2.84 16.74
N PRO A 312 8.73 4.02 16.11
CA PRO A 312 8.49 5.33 16.73
C PRO A 312 7.05 5.56 17.22
N ARG A 313 6.08 4.77 16.76
CA ARG A 313 4.68 4.82 17.22
C ARG A 313 4.53 4.27 18.64
N PHE A 314 5.28 3.22 18.95
CA PHE A 314 5.17 2.47 20.22
C PHE A 314 6.42 2.59 21.10
N ALA A 315 7.49 3.19 20.55
CA ALA A 315 8.77 3.32 21.23
C ALA A 315 8.63 4.06 22.57
N LEU A 316 9.17 3.46 23.63
CA LEU A 316 9.28 4.09 24.94
C LEU A 316 10.32 5.22 24.94
N ARG A 317 11.27 5.15 23.99
CA ARG A 317 12.30 6.16 23.72
C ARG A 317 12.74 6.05 22.26
N SER A 318 12.99 7.19 21.61
CA SER A 318 13.59 7.23 20.27
C SER A 318 15.09 6.87 20.32
N PRO A 319 15.58 6.03 19.39
CA PRO A 319 17.00 5.71 19.26
C PRO A 319 17.80 6.92 18.75
N LYS A 320 19.05 7.07 19.18
CA LYS A 320 19.99 8.05 18.62
C LYS A 320 20.56 7.56 17.28
N PRO A 321 21.08 8.45 16.41
CA PRO A 321 21.63 8.05 15.10
C PRO A 321 22.73 6.97 15.17
N GLU A 322 23.57 7.01 16.20
CA GLU A 322 24.65 6.06 16.45
C GLU A 322 24.22 4.79 17.19
N GLU A 323 23.02 4.78 17.79
CA GLU A 323 22.51 3.63 18.51
C GLU A 323 21.97 2.58 17.53
N PRO A 324 22.08 1.28 17.85
CA PRO A 324 21.54 0.24 17.01
C PRO A 324 20.01 0.24 17.08
N VAL A 325 19.41 -0.10 15.95
CA VAL A 325 18.01 -0.52 15.78
C VAL A 325 18.00 -1.95 15.26
N VAL A 326 16.86 -2.63 15.40
CA VAL A 326 16.71 -4.01 14.98
C VAL A 326 15.84 -4.06 13.72
N LEU A 327 16.40 -4.60 12.64
CA LEU A 327 15.64 -5.04 11.46
C LEU A 327 15.22 -6.49 11.64
N PHE A 328 13.95 -6.78 11.39
CA PHE A 328 13.37 -8.12 11.55
C PHE A 328 12.33 -8.44 10.48
N ASP A 329 11.90 -9.70 10.40
CA ASP A 329 10.90 -10.16 9.44
C ASP A 329 9.48 -9.86 9.97
N LEU A 330 8.64 -9.20 9.17
CA LEU A 330 7.22 -9.06 9.49
C LEU A 330 6.39 -10.25 8.98
N GLY A 331 6.96 -11.12 8.15
CA GLY A 331 6.30 -12.26 7.52
C GLY A 331 5.45 -11.89 6.29
N GLU A 332 4.88 -10.68 6.27
CA GLU A 332 4.11 -10.15 5.14
C GLU A 332 4.31 -8.64 4.96
N GLN A 333 3.84 -8.12 3.82
CA GLN A 333 3.86 -6.68 3.54
C GLN A 333 2.68 -6.01 4.23
N ILE A 334 2.96 -5.00 5.06
CA ILE A 334 1.96 -4.35 5.90
C ILE A 334 1.79 -2.89 5.47
N GLU A 335 0.55 -2.47 5.21
CA GLU A 335 0.23 -1.07 4.87
C GLU A 335 0.00 -0.20 6.11
N LYS A 336 -0.56 -0.77 7.19
CA LYS A 336 -0.89 -0.06 8.43
C LYS A 336 -0.16 -0.67 9.62
N LEU A 337 0.90 0.01 10.09
CA LEU A 337 1.69 -0.45 11.23
C LEU A 337 1.10 -0.07 12.59
N GLU A 338 0.12 0.83 12.62
CA GLU A 338 -0.44 1.46 13.82
C GLU A 338 -1.45 0.60 14.59
N ASP A 339 -2.04 -0.40 13.94
CA ASP A 339 -3.02 -1.30 14.56
C ASP A 339 -2.29 -2.37 15.41
N VAL A 340 -2.20 -2.13 16.73
CA VAL A 340 -1.68 -3.09 17.72
C VAL A 340 -2.65 -3.23 18.89
N SER A 341 -2.69 -4.41 19.49
CA SER A 341 -3.50 -4.73 20.67
C SER A 341 -2.99 -4.02 21.93
N VAL A 342 -3.89 -3.85 22.90
CA VAL A 342 -3.53 -3.41 24.26
C VAL A 342 -2.56 -4.39 24.90
N SER A 343 -2.78 -5.71 24.71
CA SER A 343 -1.92 -6.78 25.19
C SER A 343 -0.46 -6.62 24.72
N TYR A 344 -0.24 -6.23 23.46
CA TYR A 344 1.09 -5.91 22.96
C TYR A 344 1.74 -4.72 23.68
N GLN A 345 0.99 -3.64 23.93
CA GLN A 345 1.51 -2.45 24.60
C GLN A 345 1.91 -2.75 26.05
N THR A 346 1.08 -3.51 26.77
CA THR A 346 1.39 -3.96 28.14
C THR A 346 2.63 -4.84 28.16
N ALA A 347 2.70 -5.85 27.27
CA ALA A 347 3.85 -6.75 27.17
C ALA A 347 5.16 -6.01 26.81
N LEU A 348 5.09 -5.01 25.93
CA LEU A 348 6.25 -4.17 25.58
C LEU A 348 6.78 -3.39 26.79
N MET A 349 5.88 -2.89 27.64
CA MET A 349 6.25 -2.18 28.86
C MET A 349 6.86 -3.12 29.90
N GLU A 350 6.23 -4.27 30.15
CA GLU A 350 6.75 -5.30 31.05
C GLU A 350 8.15 -5.75 30.64
N LEU A 351 8.34 -5.99 29.33
CA LEU A 351 9.62 -6.39 28.77
C LEU A 351 10.69 -5.31 28.94
N ALA A 352 10.33 -4.04 28.81
CA ALA A 352 11.25 -2.92 29.05
C ALA A 352 11.67 -2.83 30.52
N LEU A 353 10.75 -3.08 31.46
CA LEU A 353 11.04 -3.10 32.89
C LEU A 353 11.93 -4.29 33.27
N ALA A 354 11.61 -5.48 32.77
CA ALA A 354 12.41 -6.67 32.96
C ALA A 354 13.84 -6.49 32.40
N SER A 355 13.96 -5.91 31.19
CA SER A 355 15.26 -5.60 30.58
C SER A 355 16.04 -4.54 31.36
N PHE A 356 15.36 -3.59 32.00
CA PHE A 356 16.02 -2.60 32.87
C PHE A 356 16.65 -3.26 34.11
N VAL A 357 15.99 -4.26 34.70
CA VAL A 357 16.53 -5.05 35.82
C VAL A 357 17.72 -5.88 35.35
N ALA A 358 17.61 -6.56 34.20
CA ALA A 358 18.71 -7.36 33.63
C ALA A 358 19.97 -6.55 33.27
N HIS A 359 19.86 -5.21 33.13
CA HIS A 359 21.01 -4.32 32.94
C HIS A 359 21.62 -3.80 34.25
N ALA A 360 21.09 -4.19 35.42
CA ALA A 360 21.45 -3.58 36.70
C ALA A 360 22.94 -3.74 37.08
N ASP A 361 23.53 -4.90 36.78
CA ASP A 361 24.94 -5.21 37.05
C ASP A 361 25.87 -4.91 35.84
N GLY A 362 25.29 -4.41 34.74
CA GLY A 362 25.97 -4.11 33.49
C GLY A 362 26.35 -5.33 32.63
N ARG A 363 25.90 -6.55 32.97
CA ARG A 363 26.12 -7.77 32.19
C ARG A 363 24.88 -8.66 32.17
N ILE A 364 24.25 -8.77 31.01
CA ILE A 364 23.15 -9.71 30.82
C ILE A 364 23.69 -11.14 30.71
N ALA A 365 23.29 -12.01 31.64
CA ALA A 365 23.57 -13.44 31.61
C ALA A 365 22.67 -14.17 30.59
N GLU A 366 23.14 -15.31 30.08
CA GLU A 366 22.38 -16.13 29.12
C GLU A 366 21.05 -16.64 29.72
N ALA A 367 21.01 -16.87 31.03
CA ALA A 367 19.81 -17.27 31.74
C ALA A 367 18.73 -16.17 31.73
N GLU A 368 19.11 -14.91 31.96
CA GLU A 368 18.22 -13.75 31.91
C GLU A 368 17.70 -13.51 30.48
N ARG A 369 18.58 -13.59 29.48
CA ARG A 369 18.18 -13.54 28.07
C ARG A 369 17.12 -14.60 27.76
N LYS A 370 17.34 -15.84 28.19
CA LYS A 370 16.41 -16.95 27.96
C LYS A 370 15.09 -16.79 28.72
N ALA A 371 15.11 -16.17 29.90
CA ALA A 371 13.91 -15.86 30.65
C ALA A 371 13.06 -14.80 29.93
N LEU A 372 13.69 -13.75 29.39
CA LEU A 372 12.99 -12.74 28.58
C LEU A 372 12.42 -13.36 27.29
N GLU A 373 13.17 -14.24 26.61
CA GLU A 373 12.67 -14.99 25.45
C GLU A 373 11.45 -15.85 25.79
N THR A 374 11.47 -16.49 26.96
CA THR A 374 10.34 -17.31 27.46
C THR A 374 9.15 -16.44 27.81
N GLN A 375 9.37 -15.27 28.42
CA GLN A 375 8.32 -14.30 28.72
C GLN A 375 7.61 -13.86 27.43
N VAL A 376 8.37 -13.45 26.40
CA VAL A 376 7.82 -13.05 25.09
C VAL A 376 7.03 -14.19 24.44
N ALA A 377 7.49 -15.44 24.57
CA ALA A 377 6.77 -16.60 24.02
C ALA A 377 5.48 -16.94 24.80
N SER A 378 5.41 -16.58 26.07
CA SER A 378 4.29 -16.90 26.97
C SER A 378 3.12 -15.91 26.93
N VAL A 379 3.29 -14.76 26.27
CA VAL A 379 2.22 -13.75 26.16
C VAL A 379 1.08 -14.31 25.29
N GLU A 380 -0.07 -14.50 25.93
CA GLU A 380 -1.32 -14.91 25.28
C GLU A 380 -1.91 -13.75 24.46
N GLU A 381 -2.78 -14.06 23.50
CA GLU A 381 -3.52 -13.06 22.69
C GLU A 381 -2.70 -12.15 21.77
N LEU A 382 -1.40 -12.43 21.53
CA LEU A 382 -0.62 -11.73 20.49
C LEU A 382 -0.77 -12.40 19.12
N SER A 383 -0.98 -11.57 18.09
CA SER A 383 -0.79 -11.96 16.70
C SER A 383 0.68 -12.34 16.42
N GLU A 384 0.91 -13.10 15.34
CA GLU A 384 2.29 -13.46 14.93
C GLU A 384 3.15 -12.22 14.66
N GLN A 385 2.57 -11.18 14.08
CA GLN A 385 3.27 -9.92 13.81
C GLN A 385 3.67 -9.20 15.10
N GLU A 386 2.76 -9.11 16.07
CA GLU A 386 3.05 -8.51 17.38
C GLU A 386 4.11 -9.31 18.15
N ARG A 387 4.08 -10.64 18.03
CA ARG A 387 5.10 -11.52 18.62
C ARG A 387 6.49 -11.24 18.02
N HIS A 388 6.60 -11.13 16.68
CA HIS A 388 7.86 -10.74 16.04
C HIS A 388 8.33 -9.34 16.46
N ARG A 389 7.41 -8.37 16.53
CA ARG A 389 7.71 -7.01 17.02
C ARG A 389 8.23 -7.03 18.46
N LEU A 390 7.60 -7.81 19.34
CA LEU A 390 7.98 -7.90 20.75
C LEU A 390 9.36 -8.54 20.91
N GLN A 391 9.64 -9.62 20.15
CA GLN A 391 10.97 -10.24 20.09
C GLN A 391 12.05 -9.26 19.59
N ALA A 392 11.76 -8.46 18.56
CA ALA A 392 12.69 -7.47 18.05
C ALA A 392 12.96 -6.35 19.08
N ASN A 393 11.93 -5.90 19.80
CA ASN A 393 12.10 -4.94 20.89
C ASN A 393 12.90 -5.52 22.06
N MET A 394 12.75 -6.81 22.39
CA MET A 394 13.60 -7.49 23.37
C MET A 394 15.07 -7.40 22.95
N VAL A 395 15.40 -7.77 21.71
CA VAL A 395 16.77 -7.67 21.19
C VAL A 395 17.28 -6.23 21.27
N TRP A 396 16.43 -5.25 20.97
CA TRP A 396 16.78 -3.85 21.09
C TRP A 396 17.06 -3.42 22.54
N PHE A 397 16.19 -3.77 23.50
CA PHE A 397 16.40 -3.41 24.91
C PHE A 397 17.65 -4.07 25.52
N LEU A 398 18.04 -5.25 25.05
CA LEU A 398 19.30 -5.89 25.45
C LEU A 398 20.52 -5.16 24.88
N ALA A 399 20.41 -4.55 23.70
CA ALA A 399 21.50 -3.78 23.07
C ALA A 399 21.56 -2.31 23.55
N VAL A 400 20.40 -1.72 23.84
CA VAL A 400 20.23 -0.32 24.26
C VAL A 400 19.46 -0.31 25.58
N PRO A 401 20.14 -0.09 26.71
CA PRO A 401 19.49 -0.13 28.02
C PRO A 401 18.31 0.84 28.13
N PRO A 402 17.16 0.40 28.67
CA PRO A 402 16.01 1.27 28.89
C PRO A 402 16.33 2.44 29.83
N ASP A 403 15.76 3.62 29.55
CA ASP A 403 15.94 4.82 30.37
C ASP A 403 14.82 4.96 31.40
N MET A 404 15.16 4.78 32.69
CA MET A 404 14.19 4.84 33.79
C MET A 404 13.48 6.19 33.91
N THR A 405 14.11 7.29 33.49
CA THR A 405 13.48 8.62 33.55
C THR A 405 12.33 8.72 32.55
N LEU A 406 12.49 8.12 31.37
CA LEU A 406 11.49 8.09 30.31
C LEU A 406 10.41 7.04 30.60
N LEU A 407 10.80 5.87 31.10
CA LEU A 407 9.86 4.83 31.54
C LEU A 407 8.93 5.36 32.64
N ARG A 408 9.47 6.08 33.63
CA ARG A 408 8.66 6.67 34.72
C ARG A 408 7.55 7.57 34.22
N ARG A 409 7.76 8.32 33.13
CA ARG A 409 6.71 9.17 32.54
C ARG A 409 5.56 8.32 32.00
N LYS A 410 5.86 7.18 31.38
CA LYS A 410 4.86 6.26 30.82
C LYS A 410 4.17 5.40 31.90
N LEU A 411 4.85 5.11 33.00
CA LEU A 411 4.30 4.33 34.11
C LEU A 411 3.25 5.07 34.95
N LYS A 412 3.19 6.41 34.86
CA LYS A 412 2.20 7.22 35.63
C LYS A 412 0.76 6.99 35.19
N ASP A 413 0.57 6.56 33.95
CA ASP A 413 -0.75 6.41 33.33
C ASP A 413 -1.27 4.96 33.39
N VAL A 414 -0.57 4.08 34.14
CA VAL A 414 -0.83 2.63 34.19
C VAL A 414 -1.81 2.28 35.31
N GLY A 415 -2.84 1.48 34.99
CA GLY A 415 -3.88 1.03 35.92
C GLY A 415 -3.40 0.02 36.96
N VAL A 416 -4.18 -0.19 38.03
CA VAL A 416 -3.80 -1.06 39.18
C VAL A 416 -3.63 -2.54 38.81
N GLU A 417 -4.41 -3.04 37.85
CA GLU A 417 -4.29 -4.43 37.37
C GLU A 417 -2.97 -4.65 36.61
N ASP A 418 -2.61 -3.73 35.71
CA ASP A 418 -1.33 -3.75 34.99
C ASP A 418 -0.13 -3.63 35.92
N GLN A 419 -0.24 -2.86 37.01
CA GLN A 419 0.82 -2.79 38.05
C GLN A 419 1.13 -4.16 38.67
N THR A 420 0.12 -5.03 38.82
CA THR A 420 0.33 -6.37 39.38
C THR A 420 1.05 -7.27 38.40
N ALA A 421 0.69 -7.22 37.11
CA ALA A 421 1.35 -7.95 36.04
C ALA A 421 2.82 -7.51 35.88
N MET A 422 3.08 -6.19 35.91
CA MET A 422 4.42 -5.61 35.88
C MET A 422 5.30 -6.07 37.05
N ARG A 423 4.74 -6.15 38.28
CA ARG A 423 5.48 -6.68 39.44
C ARG A 423 5.84 -8.14 39.25
N ALA A 424 4.91 -8.95 38.76
CA ALA A 424 5.17 -10.36 38.49
C ALA A 424 6.27 -10.53 37.42
N ALA A 425 6.26 -9.71 36.37
CA ALA A 425 7.30 -9.71 35.34
C ALA A 425 8.69 -9.32 35.91
N LEU A 426 8.76 -8.28 36.75
CA LEU A 426 10.01 -7.85 37.40
C LEU A 426 10.61 -8.95 38.30
N VAL A 427 9.77 -9.60 39.09
CA VAL A 427 10.19 -10.69 40.00
C VAL A 427 10.60 -11.92 39.19
N GLY A 428 9.86 -12.26 38.14
CA GLY A 428 10.19 -13.37 37.25
C GLY A 428 11.54 -13.19 36.56
N ALA A 429 11.86 -11.96 36.14
CA ALA A 429 13.14 -11.63 35.53
C ALA A 429 14.31 -11.76 36.53
N ALA A 430 14.15 -11.27 37.76
CA ALA A 430 15.20 -11.34 38.80
C ALA A 430 15.47 -12.77 39.29
N HIS A 431 14.51 -13.69 39.14
CA HIS A 431 14.67 -15.10 39.49
C HIS A 431 15.26 -15.97 38.36
N ALA A 432 15.58 -15.38 37.20
CA ALA A 432 15.97 -16.12 36.00
C ALA A 432 17.25 -16.95 36.18
N ASP A 433 18.22 -16.47 36.96
CA ASP A 433 19.51 -17.14 37.19
C ASP A 433 19.59 -17.84 38.56
N GLY A 434 18.57 -17.67 39.41
CA GLY A 434 18.48 -18.22 40.76
C GLY A 434 19.36 -17.54 41.81
N VAL A 435 20.00 -16.41 41.48
CA VAL A 435 20.85 -15.64 42.41
C VAL A 435 20.56 -14.15 42.28
N ILE A 436 19.62 -13.66 43.09
CA ILE A 436 19.27 -12.24 43.13
C ILE A 436 20.45 -11.40 43.66
N GLN A 437 20.96 -10.49 42.84
CA GLN A 437 22.02 -9.55 43.18
C GLN A 437 21.48 -8.28 43.84
N SER A 438 22.31 -7.60 44.64
CA SER A 438 21.91 -6.35 45.32
C SER A 438 21.55 -5.22 44.34
N GLU A 439 22.20 -5.20 43.18
CA GLU A 439 22.02 -4.25 42.10
C GLU A 439 20.64 -4.41 41.46
N GLU A 440 20.17 -5.65 41.26
CA GLU A 440 18.85 -5.95 40.74
C GLU A 440 17.76 -5.54 41.72
N VAL A 441 17.93 -5.86 43.01
CA VAL A 441 17.02 -5.41 44.08
C VAL A 441 16.90 -3.88 44.08
N ALA A 442 18.03 -3.18 43.98
CA ALA A 442 18.04 -1.72 43.91
C ALA A 442 17.35 -1.18 42.65
N SER A 443 17.42 -1.89 41.52
CA SER A 443 16.70 -1.55 40.29
C SER A 443 15.19 -1.79 40.41
N ILE A 444 14.77 -2.89 41.03
CA ILE A 444 13.35 -3.19 41.34
C ILE A 444 12.79 -2.12 42.29
N GLU A 445 13.51 -1.75 43.34
CA GLU A 445 13.11 -0.65 44.24
C GLU A 445 12.91 0.68 43.49
N LYS A 446 13.76 0.99 42.49
CA LYS A 446 13.58 2.19 41.65
C LYS A 446 12.31 2.11 40.82
N VAL A 447 11.98 0.95 40.27
CA VAL A 447 10.74 0.74 39.51
C VAL A 447 9.51 0.86 40.43
N TYR A 448 9.56 0.31 41.64
CA TYR A 448 8.46 0.40 42.61
C TYR A 448 8.19 1.85 43.02
N LYS A 449 9.26 2.65 43.25
CA LYS A 449 9.13 4.10 43.49
C LYS A 449 8.51 4.84 42.30
N ALA A 450 8.81 4.39 41.07
CA ALA A 450 8.25 4.99 39.86
C ALA A 450 6.76 4.66 39.68
N LEU A 451 6.33 3.46 40.09
CA LEU A 451 4.95 3.01 40.14
C LEU A 451 4.14 3.59 41.32
N GLY A 452 4.79 4.34 42.23
CA GLY A 452 4.15 4.89 43.44
C GLY A 452 3.94 3.86 44.56
N LEU A 453 4.61 2.71 44.49
CA LEU A 453 4.56 1.64 45.48
C LEU A 453 5.62 1.83 46.57
N ASP A 454 5.38 1.23 47.74
CA ASP A 454 6.39 1.17 48.81
C ASP A 454 7.56 0.27 48.37
N PRO A 455 8.81 0.78 48.36
CA PRO A 455 10.00 -0.01 48.03
C PRO A 455 10.18 -1.26 48.90
N SER A 456 9.63 -1.26 50.12
CA SER A 456 9.69 -2.42 51.02
C SER A 456 9.02 -3.68 50.44
N LEU A 457 8.06 -3.50 49.52
CA LEU A 457 7.38 -4.60 48.84
C LEU A 457 8.29 -5.39 47.88
N ALA A 458 9.40 -4.80 47.42
CA ALA A 458 10.33 -5.50 46.54
C ALA A 458 10.88 -6.76 47.22
N TYR A 459 11.26 -6.67 48.50
CA TYR A 459 11.76 -7.80 49.28
C TYR A 459 10.69 -8.87 49.51
N SER A 460 9.45 -8.47 49.82
CA SER A 460 8.37 -9.44 50.02
C SER A 460 8.03 -10.19 48.74
N ASP A 461 8.03 -9.49 47.60
CA ASP A 461 7.69 -10.09 46.31
C ASP A 461 8.79 -11.02 45.79
N LEU A 462 10.07 -10.63 45.97
CA LEU A 462 11.21 -11.48 45.63
C LEU A 462 11.22 -12.78 46.47
N HIS A 463 10.94 -12.70 47.78
CA HIS A 463 10.92 -13.88 48.64
C HIS A 463 9.61 -14.68 48.59
N ALA A 464 8.51 -14.11 48.13
CA ALA A 464 7.25 -14.84 47.94
C ALA A 464 7.38 -15.98 46.90
N GLY A 465 8.32 -15.86 45.96
CA GLY A 465 8.64 -16.91 44.98
C GLY A 465 9.50 -18.07 45.53
N GLU A 466 10.23 -17.89 46.65
CA GLU A 466 11.18 -18.88 47.17
C GLU A 466 10.59 -19.84 48.22
N ILE A 467 9.40 -19.57 48.78
CA ILE A 467 8.86 -20.37 49.89
C ILE A 467 7.80 -21.34 49.38
N ALA A 468 8.25 -22.53 48.94
CA ALA A 468 7.48 -23.71 49.27
C ALA A 468 7.51 -23.84 50.80
N ASP A 469 6.37 -23.75 51.46
CA ASP A 469 6.21 -23.87 52.93
C ASP A 469 6.52 -25.31 53.39
N ALA A 470 7.80 -25.68 53.31
CA ALA A 470 8.35 -26.97 53.69
C ALA A 470 9.71 -26.73 54.36
N PRO A 471 9.93 -27.25 55.58
CA PRO A 471 11.17 -27.01 56.30
C PRO A 471 12.39 -27.61 55.56
N PRO A 472 13.55 -26.93 55.57
CA PRO A 472 14.73 -27.40 54.85
C PRO A 472 15.20 -28.74 55.41
N THR A 473 15.33 -29.73 54.55
CA THR A 473 15.76 -31.08 54.95
C THR A 473 17.27 -31.08 55.22
N VAL A 474 17.66 -31.00 56.48
CA VAL A 474 19.08 -30.94 56.90
C VAL A 474 19.79 -32.31 56.82
N ARG A 475 19.04 -33.42 56.68
CA ARG A 475 19.61 -34.76 56.42
C ARG A 475 18.56 -35.72 55.87
N ALA A 476 18.88 -36.42 54.78
CA ALA A 476 18.05 -37.52 54.29
C ALA A 476 18.07 -38.70 55.27
N ALA A 477 16.89 -39.26 55.56
CA ALA A 477 16.75 -40.41 56.45
C ALA A 477 17.34 -41.67 55.80
N GLN A 478 18.18 -42.40 56.53
CA GLN A 478 18.58 -43.76 56.18
C GLN A 478 17.65 -44.76 56.90
N PRO A 479 17.30 -45.89 56.25
CA PRO A 479 16.32 -46.82 56.80
C PRO A 479 16.94 -47.62 57.94
N GLY A 480 16.56 -47.29 59.18
CA GLY A 480 16.80 -48.08 60.38
C GLY A 480 15.57 -48.91 60.74
N ASN A 481 15.81 -50.09 61.32
CA ASN A 481 14.81 -51.14 61.58
C ASN A 481 13.57 -50.69 62.36
N SER A 482 12.47 -51.39 62.06
CA SER A 482 11.09 -51.28 62.55
C SER A 482 10.94 -50.84 64.01
N GLY A 483 10.62 -49.57 64.21
CA GLY A 483 9.99 -49.03 65.42
C GLY A 483 8.57 -48.52 65.11
N GLU A 484 7.78 -48.26 66.15
CA GLU A 484 6.37 -47.85 66.06
C GLU A 484 6.17 -46.59 65.20
N ALA A 485 5.15 -46.64 64.34
CA ALA A 485 4.80 -45.55 63.43
C ALA A 485 4.29 -44.33 64.21
N ILE A 486 4.94 -43.19 64.00
CA ILE A 486 4.46 -41.88 64.47
C ILE A 486 3.22 -41.53 63.61
N PRO A 487 2.05 -41.20 64.20
CA PRO A 487 0.87 -40.81 63.44
C PRO A 487 1.15 -39.56 62.60
N GLU A 488 0.82 -39.61 61.31
CA GLU A 488 0.93 -38.45 60.42
C GLU A 488 0.07 -37.29 60.95
N LEU A 489 0.69 -36.11 61.08
CA LEU A 489 -0.05 -34.86 61.32
C LEU A 489 -0.99 -34.61 60.14
N GLN A 490 -2.30 -34.66 60.42
CA GLN A 490 -3.31 -34.23 59.47
C GLN A 490 -3.08 -32.75 59.13
N LYS A 491 -2.65 -32.47 57.90
CA LYS A 491 -2.70 -31.13 57.32
C LYS A 491 -4.13 -30.62 57.46
N ALA A 492 -4.31 -29.50 58.16
CA ALA A 492 -5.57 -28.78 58.12
C ALA A 492 -5.82 -28.38 56.66
N THR A 493 -6.78 -29.05 56.00
CA THR A 493 -7.29 -28.62 54.71
C THR A 493 -7.98 -27.29 54.92
N GLY A 494 -7.35 -26.20 54.50
CA GLY A 494 -8.04 -24.93 54.28
C GLY A 494 -9.22 -25.11 53.32
N PRO A 495 -10.18 -24.17 53.28
CA PRO A 495 -11.37 -24.30 52.46
C PRO A 495 -11.00 -24.48 50.98
N VAL A 496 -11.38 -25.62 50.40
CA VAL A 496 -11.22 -25.87 48.96
C VAL A 496 -12.22 -25.00 48.22
N LEU A 497 -11.71 -23.98 47.54
CA LEU A 497 -12.53 -23.13 46.69
C LEU A 497 -12.93 -23.90 45.43
N ASP A 498 -14.23 -24.03 45.23
CA ASP A 498 -14.83 -24.71 44.09
C ASP A 498 -14.67 -23.85 42.82
N ALA A 499 -13.74 -24.27 41.95
CA ALA A 499 -13.41 -23.57 40.71
C ALA A 499 -14.62 -23.37 39.79
N SER A 500 -15.60 -24.29 39.83
CA SER A 500 -16.87 -24.18 39.10
C SER A 500 -17.72 -23.03 39.63
N ARG A 501 -17.74 -22.83 40.96
CA ARG A 501 -18.42 -21.69 41.60
C ARG A 501 -17.70 -20.37 41.33
N ILE A 502 -16.37 -20.34 41.29
CA ILE A 502 -15.61 -19.14 40.92
C ILE A 502 -15.91 -18.75 39.47
N ALA A 503 -15.91 -19.70 38.54
CA ALA A 503 -16.25 -19.45 37.15
C ALA A 503 -17.70 -18.95 36.99
N ALA A 504 -18.65 -19.53 37.74
CA ALA A 504 -20.03 -19.06 37.76
C ALA A 504 -20.17 -17.63 38.31
N ILE A 505 -19.49 -17.32 39.43
CA ILE A 505 -19.50 -15.98 40.01
C ILE A 505 -18.84 -14.97 39.05
N ARG A 506 -17.74 -15.33 38.38
CA ARG A 506 -17.11 -14.46 37.36
C ARG A 506 -18.02 -14.22 36.16
N SER A 507 -18.70 -15.26 35.66
CA SER A 507 -19.67 -15.13 34.58
C SER A 507 -20.87 -14.26 34.99
N ASP A 508 -21.35 -14.40 36.23
CA ASP A 508 -22.42 -13.56 36.77
C ASP A 508 -21.95 -12.12 36.98
N THR A 509 -20.72 -11.90 37.43
CA THR A 509 -20.15 -10.55 37.56
C THR A 509 -19.97 -9.88 36.19
N ALA A 510 -19.48 -10.61 35.19
CA ALA A 510 -19.35 -10.10 33.82
C ALA A 510 -20.72 -9.75 33.21
N ARG A 511 -21.74 -10.58 33.45
CA ARG A 511 -23.11 -10.32 32.99
C ARG A 511 -23.74 -9.13 33.70
N VAL A 512 -23.50 -8.97 35.00
CA VAL A 512 -23.97 -7.81 35.77
C VAL A 512 -23.25 -6.53 35.34
N SER A 513 -21.95 -6.57 35.06
CA SER A 513 -21.21 -5.44 34.48
C SER A 513 -21.67 -5.09 33.07
N SER A 514 -22.03 -6.06 32.24
CA SER A 514 -22.62 -5.81 30.91
C SER A 514 -24.01 -5.20 31.00
N VAL A 515 -24.85 -5.66 31.93
CA VAL A 515 -26.19 -5.09 32.15
C VAL A 515 -26.12 -3.71 32.80
N LEU A 516 -25.17 -3.46 33.72
CA LEU A 516 -24.90 -2.13 34.26
C LEU A 516 -24.34 -1.21 33.17
N GLY A 517 -23.42 -1.68 32.32
CA GLY A 517 -22.92 -0.95 31.16
C GLY A 517 -24.05 -0.53 30.21
N GLN A 518 -24.97 -1.43 29.91
CA GLN A 518 -26.16 -1.14 29.08
C GLN A 518 -27.21 -0.25 29.77
N ILE A 519 -27.21 -0.15 31.10
CA ILE A 519 -28.10 0.75 31.86
C ILE A 519 -27.47 2.16 31.99
N PHE A 520 -26.15 2.26 31.98
CA PHE A 520 -25.42 3.53 31.95
C PHE A 520 -25.13 4.03 30.53
N GLU A 521 -25.26 3.19 29.50
CA GLU A 521 -25.39 3.55 28.09
C GLU A 521 -26.88 3.67 27.71
N ALA A 522 -27.58 4.60 28.34
CA ALA A 522 -28.87 5.09 27.87
C ALA A 522 -28.88 6.62 27.98
N GLU A 523 -28.75 7.24 26.80
CA GLU A 523 -29.01 8.65 26.49
C GLU A 523 -28.05 9.70 27.10
N GLU A 524 -26.80 9.74 26.61
CA GLU A 524 -26.27 11.01 26.12
C GLU A 524 -26.56 11.08 24.61
N GLU A 525 -27.76 11.54 24.27
CA GLU A 525 -27.98 12.21 22.99
C GLU A 525 -27.07 13.44 23.00
N ALA A 526 -25.85 13.28 22.51
CA ALA A 526 -25.11 14.41 21.96
C ALA A 526 -25.99 14.98 20.84
N GLU A 527 -26.57 16.15 21.08
CA GLU A 527 -27.17 16.96 20.03
C GLU A 527 -26.10 17.20 18.96
N GLU A 528 -26.06 16.34 17.94
CA GLU A 528 -25.51 16.68 16.65
C GLU A 528 -26.31 17.89 16.15
N GLY A 529 -25.71 19.07 16.37
CA GLY A 529 -26.17 20.32 15.81
C GLY A 529 -26.33 20.15 14.32
N ARG A 530 -27.59 20.13 13.90
CA ARG A 530 -28.07 20.17 12.52
C ARG A 530 -27.08 20.88 11.60
N ASP A 531 -26.61 20.12 10.63
CA ASP A 531 -25.93 20.55 9.42
C ASP A 531 -26.74 21.67 8.73
N SER A 532 -26.48 22.93 9.11
CA SER A 532 -26.85 24.07 8.29
C SER A 532 -25.79 24.16 7.20
N LYS A 533 -26.23 24.02 5.95
CA LYS A 533 -25.43 24.29 4.75
C LYS A 533 -25.05 25.78 4.68
N ASP A 534 -24.20 26.22 5.58
CA ASP A 534 -23.51 27.49 5.50
C ASP A 534 -22.10 27.21 4.94
N VAL A 535 -21.72 27.99 3.96
CA VAL A 535 -20.43 27.88 3.27
C VAL A 535 -19.31 28.15 4.27
N THR A 536 -18.59 27.12 4.70
CA THR A 536 -17.43 27.24 5.59
C THR A 536 -16.22 27.78 4.82
N LEU A 537 -15.69 28.94 5.22
CA LEU A 537 -14.49 29.57 4.61
C LEU A 537 -13.20 28.74 4.78
N PHE A 538 -13.12 28.00 5.87
CA PHE A 538 -11.98 27.15 6.21
C PHE A 538 -12.48 25.71 6.25
N ALA A 539 -11.84 24.83 5.48
CA ALA A 539 -12.08 23.40 5.59
C ALA A 539 -11.63 22.96 6.99
N GLY A 540 -12.48 22.22 7.71
CA GLY A 540 -12.22 21.77 9.08
C GLY A 540 -12.81 22.66 10.18
N LEU A 541 -13.28 23.87 9.88
CA LEU A 541 -13.99 24.72 10.83
C LEU A 541 -15.46 24.91 10.44
N ASP A 542 -16.34 24.89 11.45
CA ASP A 542 -17.71 25.34 11.27
C ASP A 542 -17.81 26.86 11.05
N ALA A 543 -19.00 27.35 10.70
CA ALA A 543 -19.21 28.77 10.39
C ALA A 543 -18.92 29.72 11.56
N LYS A 544 -19.10 29.29 12.81
CA LYS A 544 -18.88 30.12 14.01
C LYS A 544 -17.39 30.22 14.33
N HIS A 545 -16.68 29.09 14.32
CA HIS A 545 -15.23 29.06 14.54
C HIS A 545 -14.47 29.73 13.39
N GLY A 546 -14.94 29.57 12.15
CA GLY A 546 -14.38 30.30 11.01
C GLY A 546 -14.54 31.82 11.13
N ALA A 547 -15.68 32.30 11.64
CA ALA A 547 -15.88 33.73 11.89
C ALA A 547 -15.02 34.26 13.06
N LEU A 548 -14.79 33.43 14.09
CA LEU A 548 -13.89 33.74 15.20
C LEU A 548 -12.45 33.91 14.71
N VAL A 549 -11.94 33.02 13.86
CA VAL A 549 -10.58 33.12 13.29
C VAL A 549 -10.38 34.42 12.52
N LEU A 550 -11.37 34.88 11.76
CA LEU A 550 -11.30 36.15 11.03
C LEU A 550 -11.15 37.36 11.96
N ASP A 551 -11.88 37.36 13.08
CA ASP A 551 -11.76 38.43 14.07
C ASP A 551 -10.42 38.34 14.82
N LEU A 552 -9.93 37.13 15.12
CA LEU A 552 -8.68 36.91 15.86
C LEU A 552 -7.44 37.44 15.11
N VAL A 553 -7.32 37.18 13.81
CA VAL A 553 -6.16 37.61 12.99
C VAL A 553 -6.08 39.13 12.75
N GLY A 554 -7.08 39.89 13.21
CA GLY A 554 -7.14 41.34 13.15
C GLY A 554 -6.28 42.06 14.20
N GLN A 555 -5.83 41.36 15.25
CA GLN A 555 -4.96 41.89 16.29
C GLN A 555 -3.80 40.93 16.57
N GLU A 556 -2.66 41.46 17.01
CA GLU A 556 -1.46 40.66 17.29
C GLU A 556 -1.52 39.98 18.67
N ASN A 557 -2.27 40.53 19.61
CA ASN A 557 -2.42 40.01 20.97
C ASN A 557 -3.84 40.28 21.50
N TRP A 558 -4.39 39.32 22.25
CA TRP A 558 -5.69 39.40 22.92
C TRP A 558 -5.53 39.16 24.42
N THR A 559 -6.12 40.00 25.27
CA THR A 559 -6.23 39.70 26.70
C THR A 559 -7.30 38.62 26.94
N GLU A 560 -7.23 37.90 28.07
CA GLU A 560 -8.22 36.87 28.42
C GLU A 560 -9.66 37.41 28.41
N ASP A 561 -9.89 38.58 29.03
CA ASP A 561 -11.20 39.25 29.05
C ASP A 561 -11.69 39.62 27.64
N ALA A 562 -10.79 40.03 26.74
CA ALA A 562 -11.14 40.41 25.37
C ALA A 562 -11.46 39.18 24.52
N PHE A 563 -10.71 38.10 24.71
CA PHE A 563 -10.95 36.82 24.05
C PHE A 563 -12.27 36.19 24.52
N GLU A 564 -12.59 36.23 25.81
CA GLU A 564 -13.86 35.73 26.34
C GLU A 564 -15.06 36.51 25.77
N GLN A 565 -14.96 37.84 25.70
CA GLN A 565 -15.99 38.67 25.05
C GLN A 565 -16.14 38.35 23.57
N LEU A 566 -15.03 38.06 22.87
CA LEU A 566 -15.03 37.70 21.46
C LEU A 566 -15.68 36.34 21.22
N CYS A 567 -15.35 35.34 22.04
CA CYS A 567 -16.00 34.03 22.01
C CYS A 567 -17.51 34.17 22.30
N GLY A 568 -17.87 34.99 23.29
CA GLY A 568 -19.27 35.30 23.62
C GLY A 568 -20.05 35.94 22.45
N LYS A 569 -19.41 36.83 21.66
CA LYS A 569 -20.01 37.44 20.46
C LYS A 569 -20.38 36.38 19.41
N HIS A 570 -19.58 35.33 19.28
CA HIS A 570 -19.82 34.21 18.35
C HIS A 570 -20.62 33.05 18.97
N GLY A 571 -21.01 33.16 20.25
CA GLY A 571 -21.77 32.16 20.98
C GLY A 571 -20.97 30.88 21.27
N LEU A 572 -19.67 31.01 21.49
CA LEU A 572 -18.73 29.93 21.78
C LEU A 572 -18.20 30.03 23.22
N MET A 573 -17.88 28.90 23.82
CA MET A 573 -17.19 28.85 25.12
C MET A 573 -15.68 29.05 24.92
N PRO A 574 -14.99 29.90 25.72
CA PRO A 574 -13.59 30.26 25.46
C PRO A 574 -12.64 29.07 25.36
N SER A 575 -12.72 28.11 26.28
CA SER A 575 -11.83 26.93 26.29
C SER A 575 -12.02 26.05 25.06
N GLY A 576 -13.26 25.77 24.68
CA GLY A 576 -13.57 24.96 23.50
C GLY A 576 -13.24 25.68 22.19
N ALA A 577 -13.42 27.01 22.16
CA ALA A 577 -13.06 27.83 21.01
C ALA A 577 -11.54 27.87 20.79
N LEU A 578 -10.77 28.00 21.87
CA LEU A 578 -9.31 27.97 21.84
C LEU A 578 -8.80 26.63 21.30
N GLU A 579 -9.33 25.51 21.83
CA GLU A 579 -8.97 24.16 21.40
C GLU A 579 -9.29 23.94 19.91
N ALA A 580 -10.52 24.23 19.48
CA ALA A 580 -10.93 24.04 18.09
C ALA A 580 -10.14 24.89 17.09
N VAL A 581 -9.82 26.14 17.46
CA VAL A 581 -9.04 27.05 16.61
C VAL A 581 -7.57 26.63 16.53
N ASN A 582 -6.97 26.23 17.65
CA ASN A 582 -5.59 25.76 17.66
C ASN A 582 -5.44 24.39 17.00
N GLU A 583 -6.40 23.48 17.17
CA GLU A 583 -6.41 22.19 16.47
C GLU A 583 -6.47 22.38 14.95
N TRP A 584 -7.39 23.23 14.47
CA TRP A 584 -7.44 23.59 13.05
C TRP A 584 -6.14 24.23 12.53
N ALA A 585 -5.53 25.10 13.33
CA ALA A 585 -4.26 25.74 13.02
C ALA A 585 -3.13 24.71 12.92
N PHE A 586 -3.07 23.75 13.83
CA PHE A 586 -2.11 22.65 13.79
C PHE A 586 -2.32 21.75 12.57
N GLU A 587 -3.55 21.42 12.21
CA GLU A 587 -3.85 20.59 11.04
C GLU A 587 -3.49 21.27 9.71
N THR A 588 -3.63 22.60 9.65
CA THR A 588 -3.48 23.36 8.38
C THR A 588 -2.09 23.98 8.24
N HIS A 589 -1.46 24.39 9.35
CA HIS A 589 -0.26 25.22 9.40
C HIS A 589 0.86 24.66 10.29
N ASP A 590 0.69 23.49 10.92
CA ASP A 590 1.67 22.83 11.80
C ASP A 590 2.09 23.65 13.05
N GLU A 591 1.32 24.68 13.42
CA GLU A 591 1.52 25.50 14.63
C GLU A 591 0.18 26.00 15.21
N ALA A 592 0.17 26.41 16.47
CA ALA A 592 -1.03 26.97 17.11
C ALA A 592 -1.28 28.40 16.61
N LEU A 593 -2.56 28.78 16.43
CA LEU A 593 -2.91 30.17 16.10
C LEU A 593 -2.72 31.09 17.31
N LEU A 594 -3.07 30.61 18.50
CA LEU A 594 -3.03 31.35 19.75
C LEU A 594 -2.05 30.69 20.73
N ASP A 595 -1.02 31.42 21.15
CA ASP A 595 -0.06 31.00 22.18
C ASP A 595 -0.42 31.64 23.54
N GLU A 596 -0.53 30.81 24.57
CA GLU A 596 -0.88 31.22 25.94
C GLU A 596 0.38 31.65 26.70
N TYR A 597 0.60 32.97 26.82
CA TYR A 597 1.73 33.52 27.57
C TYR A 597 1.31 34.65 28.54
N ASP A 598 0.81 35.77 28.00
CA ASP A 598 0.22 36.90 28.75
C ASP A 598 -1.04 37.38 28.00
N GLY A 599 -2.10 36.60 28.14
CA GLY A 599 -3.19 36.55 27.15
C GLY A 599 -2.85 35.60 26.00
N TYR A 600 -3.35 35.90 24.82
CA TYR A 600 -3.21 35.08 23.61
C TYR A 600 -2.48 35.85 22.53
N ASP A 601 -1.24 35.46 22.23
CA ASP A 601 -0.47 35.98 21.10
C ASP A 601 -0.90 35.26 19.82
N VAL A 602 -1.21 36.03 18.77
CA VAL A 602 -1.65 35.49 17.48
C VAL A 602 -0.44 35.22 16.60
N SER A 603 -0.31 34.00 16.06
CA SER A 603 0.77 33.68 15.12
C SER A 603 0.73 34.61 13.89
N PRO A 604 1.82 35.38 13.61
CA PRO A 604 1.87 36.25 12.44
C PRO A 604 1.88 35.46 11.14
N GLU A 605 2.46 34.24 11.12
CA GLU A 605 2.54 33.42 9.91
C GLU A 605 1.15 32.91 9.49
N ILE A 606 0.34 32.45 10.45
CA ILE A 606 -1.05 32.04 10.19
C ILE A 606 -1.92 33.25 9.89
N ALA A 607 -1.77 34.36 10.63
CA ALA A 607 -2.53 35.58 10.38
C ALA A 607 -2.32 36.11 8.94
N ASP A 608 -1.09 36.07 8.43
CA ASP A 608 -0.77 36.47 7.06
C ASP A 608 -1.31 35.47 6.03
N ALA A 609 -1.26 34.16 6.30
CA ALA A 609 -1.83 33.13 5.43
C ALA A 609 -3.36 33.27 5.30
N VAL A 610 -4.04 33.55 6.42
CA VAL A 610 -5.49 33.81 6.45
C VAL A 610 -5.83 35.09 5.68
N LYS A 611 -5.06 36.17 5.87
CA LYS A 611 -5.24 37.44 5.14
C LYS A 611 -5.05 37.28 3.62
N GLN A 612 -4.03 36.55 3.18
CA GLN A 612 -3.80 36.26 1.76
C GLN A 612 -4.94 35.46 1.14
N LYS A 613 -5.51 34.50 1.88
CA LYS A 613 -6.66 33.72 1.43
C LYS A 613 -7.91 34.59 1.22
N LEU A 614 -8.10 35.61 2.07
CA LEU A 614 -9.20 36.55 1.99
C LEU A 614 -9.06 37.56 0.85
N GLU A 615 -7.83 38.03 0.58
CA GLU A 615 -7.53 38.85 -0.59
C GLU A 615 -7.76 38.09 -1.91
N GLY A 616 -7.43 36.79 -1.94
CA GLY A 616 -7.73 35.89 -3.06
C GLY A 616 -9.23 35.69 -3.34
N GLU A 617 -10.08 35.86 -2.32
CA GLU A 617 -11.55 35.73 -2.41
C GLU A 617 -12.28 37.09 -2.48
N GLY A 618 -11.55 38.22 -2.48
CA GLY A 618 -12.11 39.57 -2.62
C GLY A 618 -12.77 40.14 -1.36
N ARG A 619 -12.39 39.68 -0.16
CA ARG A 619 -12.86 40.21 1.13
C ARG A 619 -11.72 40.91 1.88
N HIS A 620 -11.92 42.17 2.29
CA HIS A 620 -11.00 42.87 3.19
C HIS A 620 -11.42 42.61 4.65
N VAL A 621 -10.44 42.32 5.51
CA VAL A 621 -10.57 42.20 6.98
C VAL A 621 -10.52 43.56 7.63
#